data_AF-A0A958ZMV5-F1
#
_entry.id   AF-A0A958ZMV5-F1
#
_cell.length_a   1.000
_cell.length_b   1.000
_cell.length_c   1.000
_cell.angle_alpha   90.00
_cell.angle_beta   90.00
_cell.angle_gamma   90.00
#
_symmetry.space_group_name_H-M   'P 1'
#
loop_
_entity.id
_entity.type
_entity.pdbx_description
1 polymer ?
#
loop_
_entity_poly.entity_id
_entity_poly.type
_entity_poly.pdbx_seq_one_letter_code
_entity_poly.pdbx_strand_id
1 'polypeptide(L)'
;PIEMIFTNSDILLCKEIQSDLESAGFQFSSISKDTIILSGLPVHVNPSELQYIFEELFETVRRGIPESSFSQLDIIAKSLAKSMAIRNGVKLNSAEQEEILEQLFLCKEPNQSPFGKKTFITLTSEEIQLKFDH
;
A
#
# COMPACT_ATOMS: atom_id res chain seq x y z
N PRO A 1 -20.70 -6.83 -2.75
CA PRO A 1 -20.28 -6.38 -1.39
C PRO A 1 -19.36 -7.44 -0.80
N ILE A 2 -18.28 -7.03 -0.15
CA ILE A 2 -17.30 -7.93 0.44
C ILE A 2 -17.41 -7.82 1.95
N GLU A 3 -17.50 -8.97 2.61
CA GLU A 3 -17.65 -9.09 4.05
C GLU A 3 -16.35 -9.59 4.67
N MET A 4 -15.93 -8.94 5.75
CA MET A 4 -14.76 -9.31 6.55
C MET A 4 -15.13 -9.35 8.02
N ILE A 5 -14.59 -10.33 8.74
CA ILE A 5 -14.88 -10.55 10.17
C ILE A 5 -13.63 -10.19 10.97
N PHE A 6 -13.81 -9.43 12.03
CA PHE A 6 -12.74 -8.90 12.86
C PHE A 6 -13.09 -8.93 14.34
N THR A 7 -12.07 -8.75 15.19
CA THR A 7 -12.29 -8.60 16.63
C THR A 7 -12.97 -7.26 16.95
N ASN A 8 -13.58 -7.15 18.12
CA ASN A 8 -14.18 -5.89 18.53
C ASN A 8 -13.16 -4.74 18.60
N SER A 9 -11.90 -5.04 18.96
CA SER A 9 -10.82 -4.05 18.99
C SER A 9 -10.47 -3.54 17.59
N ASP A 10 -10.42 -4.42 16.59
CA ASP A 10 -10.16 -4.05 15.19
C ASP A 10 -11.29 -3.20 14.61
N ILE A 11 -12.54 -3.52 14.96
CA ILE A 11 -13.71 -2.74 14.55
C ILE A 11 -13.66 -1.32 15.10
N LEU A 12 -13.26 -1.14 16.37
CA LEU A 12 -13.07 0.19 16.95
C LEU A 12 -11.97 0.95 16.20
N LEU A 13 -10.84 0.30 15.95
CA LEU A 13 -9.72 0.89 15.21
C LEU A 13 -10.13 1.28 13.79
N CYS A 14 -10.89 0.43 13.10
CA CYS A 14 -11.43 0.72 11.77
C CYS A 14 -12.32 1.97 11.77
N LYS A 15 -13.12 2.17 12.81
CA LYS A 15 -13.97 3.38 12.94
C LYS A 15 -13.14 4.63 13.17
N GLU A 16 -12.03 4.53 13.89
CA GLU A 16 -11.09 5.65 14.11
C GLU A 16 -10.42 6.08 12.80
N ILE A 17 -10.08 5.14 11.92
CA ILE A 17 -9.36 5.40 10.65
C ILE A 17 -10.27 5.36 9.41
N GLN A 18 -11.60 5.34 9.58
CA GLN A 18 -12.53 5.13 8.47
C GLN A 18 -12.41 6.22 7.40
N SER A 19 -12.33 7.50 7.79
CA SER A 19 -12.21 8.62 6.85
C SER A 19 -10.94 8.52 5.98
N ASP A 20 -9.88 7.99 6.57
CA ASP A 20 -8.58 7.85 5.93
C ASP A 20 -8.60 6.70 4.92
N LEU A 21 -9.28 5.60 5.27
CA LEU A 21 -9.54 4.49 4.36
C LEU A 21 -10.46 4.89 3.21
N GLU A 22 -11.48 5.70 3.47
CA GLU A 22 -12.34 6.26 2.43
C GLU A 22 -11.56 7.16 1.48
N SER A 23 -10.67 7.99 2.01
CA SER A 23 -9.76 8.83 1.21
C SER A 23 -8.75 8.01 0.40
N ALA A 24 -8.37 6.83 0.88
CA ALA A 24 -7.55 5.87 0.14
C ALA A 24 -8.33 5.09 -0.94
N GLY A 25 -9.65 5.28 -1.04
CA GLY A 25 -10.50 4.70 -2.09
C GLY A 25 -11.28 3.46 -1.68
N PHE A 26 -11.32 3.11 -0.39
CA PHE A 26 -12.22 2.06 0.11
C PHE A 26 -13.62 2.62 0.32
N GLN A 27 -14.65 1.87 -0.07
CA GLN A 27 -16.03 2.31 0.14
C GLN A 27 -16.75 1.39 1.13
N PHE A 28 -17.11 1.92 2.30
CA PHE A 28 -17.81 1.19 3.34
C PHE A 28 -19.32 1.20 3.09
N SER A 29 -19.93 0.02 3.16
CA SER A 29 -21.38 -0.14 3.21
C SER A 29 -21.89 -0.13 4.64
N SER A 30 -21.21 -0.83 5.56
CA SER A 30 -21.54 -0.84 6.99
C SER A 30 -20.38 -1.37 7.83
N ILE A 31 -20.35 -0.95 9.10
CA ILE A 31 -19.42 -1.46 10.12
C ILE A 31 -20.25 -1.84 11.34
N SER A 32 -20.35 -3.14 11.65
CA SER A 32 -21.13 -3.68 12.77
C SER A 32 -20.23 -3.88 14.01
N LYS A 33 -20.51 -4.89 14.85
CA LYS A 33 -19.74 -5.18 16.09
C LYS A 33 -18.48 -6.02 15.83
N ASP A 34 -18.54 -6.83 14.79
CA ASP A 34 -17.58 -7.87 14.40
C ASP A 34 -17.40 -7.96 12.88
N THR A 35 -18.19 -7.21 12.09
CA THR A 35 -18.19 -7.30 10.63
C THR A 35 -17.95 -5.93 9.98
N ILE A 36 -17.13 -5.92 8.94
CA ILE A 36 -16.98 -4.81 7.99
C ILE A 36 -17.54 -5.26 6.65
N ILE A 37 -18.42 -4.44 6.05
CA ILE A 37 -18.94 -4.64 4.70
C ILE A 37 -18.44 -3.52 3.80
N LEU A 38 -17.70 -3.87 2.75
CA LEU A 38 -17.26 -2.95 1.71
C LEU A 38 -18.15 -3.05 0.47
N SER A 39 -18.57 -1.91 -0.07
CA SER A 39 -19.30 -1.82 -1.35
C SER A 39 -18.37 -1.59 -2.54
N GLY A 40 -17.14 -1.13 -2.30
CA GLY A 40 -16.16 -0.79 -3.35
C GLY A 40 -14.73 -0.81 -2.83
N LEU A 41 -13.79 -1.08 -3.74
CA LEU A 41 -12.36 -1.18 -3.47
C LEU A 41 -11.56 -0.30 -4.45
N PRO A 42 -10.35 0.14 -4.08
CA PRO A 42 -9.40 0.66 -5.05
C PRO A 42 -9.09 -0.39 -6.13
N VAL A 43 -8.90 0.04 -7.38
CA VAL A 43 -8.79 -0.83 -8.57
C VAL A 43 -7.63 -1.85 -8.51
N HIS A 44 -6.60 -1.58 -7.72
CA HIS A 44 -5.42 -2.45 -7.58
C HIS A 44 -5.51 -3.41 -6.39
N VAL A 45 -6.60 -3.40 -5.63
CA VAL A 45 -6.79 -4.31 -4.48
C VAL A 45 -7.48 -5.59 -4.93
N ASN A 46 -6.83 -6.73 -4.73
CA ASN A 46 -7.46 -8.02 -4.93
C ASN A 46 -8.39 -8.35 -3.75
N PRO A 47 -9.69 -8.65 -3.98
CA PRO A 47 -10.63 -9.03 -2.92
C PRO A 47 -10.14 -10.17 -2.00
N SER A 48 -9.37 -11.12 -2.56
CA SER A 48 -8.85 -12.26 -1.80
C SER A 48 -7.77 -11.90 -0.77
N GLU A 49 -7.14 -10.72 -0.90
CA GLU A 49 -6.09 -10.26 0.01
C GLU A 49 -6.62 -9.28 1.07
N LEU A 50 -7.89 -8.86 0.97
CA LEU A 50 -8.46 -7.81 1.82
C LEU A 50 -8.38 -8.08 3.31
N GLN A 51 -8.74 -9.29 3.73
CA GLN A 51 -8.68 -9.69 5.14
C GLN A 51 -7.26 -9.49 5.67
N TYR A 52 -6.26 -9.97 4.93
CA TYR A 52 -4.84 -9.84 5.30
C TYR A 52 -4.38 -8.38 5.30
N ILE A 53 -4.76 -7.57 4.31
CA ILE A 53 -4.40 -6.16 4.22
C ILE A 53 -4.89 -5.40 5.45
N PHE A 54 -6.15 -5.61 5.85
CA PHE A 54 -6.75 -4.97 7.02
C PHE A 54 -6.13 -5.48 8.32
N GLU A 55 -5.84 -6.77 8.44
CA GLU A 55 -5.11 -7.33 9.59
C GLU A 55 -3.72 -6.69 9.74
N GLU A 56 -2.94 -6.60 8.66
CA GLU A 56 -1.62 -5.96 8.68
C GLU A 56 -1.73 -4.46 9.02
N LEU A 57 -2.74 -3.78 8.50
CA LEU A 57 -3.01 -2.39 8.80
C LEU A 57 -3.32 -2.18 10.29
N PHE A 58 -4.26 -2.94 10.84
CA PHE A 58 -4.64 -2.82 12.25
C PHE A 58 -3.49 -3.14 13.18
N GLU A 59 -2.69 -4.15 12.84
CA GLU A 59 -1.44 -4.45 13.54
C GLU A 59 -0.43 -3.30 13.50
N THR A 60 -0.29 -2.65 12.34
CA THR A 60 0.63 -1.54 12.16
C THR A 60 0.18 -0.32 12.95
N VAL A 61 -1.11 0.03 12.92
CA VAL A 61 -1.67 1.14 13.68
C VAL A 61 -1.59 0.88 15.19
N ARG A 62 -1.85 -0.36 15.65
CA ARG A 62 -1.71 -0.76 17.07
C ARG A 62 -0.29 -0.58 17.61
N ARG A 63 0.74 -0.86 16.81
CA ARG A 63 2.14 -0.70 17.23
C ARG A 63 2.54 0.77 17.42
N GLY A 64 1.71 1.70 16.94
CA GLY A 64 1.89 3.12 17.14
C GLY A 64 3.00 3.72 16.28
N ILE A 65 3.13 5.04 16.41
CA ILE A 65 4.10 5.90 15.73
C ILE A 65 5.52 5.55 16.22
N PRO A 66 6.44 5.05 15.36
CA PRO A 66 7.86 5.26 15.61
C PRO A 66 8.09 6.77 15.62
N GLU A 67 8.89 7.32 16.55
CA GLU A 67 9.07 8.79 16.74
C GLU A 67 9.35 9.59 15.46
N SER A 68 9.73 8.93 14.37
CA SER A 68 9.93 9.48 13.03
C SER A 68 8.67 9.68 12.14
N SER A 69 7.46 9.28 12.53
CA SER A 69 6.26 9.42 11.67
C SER A 69 5.42 10.65 12.05
N PHE A 70 5.21 11.54 11.07
CA PHE A 70 4.63 12.87 11.28
C PHE A 70 3.10 12.85 11.49
N SER A 71 2.37 11.81 11.02
CA SER A 71 0.92 11.69 11.19
C SER A 71 0.41 10.24 11.14
N GLN A 72 -0.77 9.98 11.71
CA GLN A 72 -1.48 8.69 11.61
C GLN A 72 -1.80 8.33 10.15
N LEU A 73 -2.11 9.33 9.32
CA LEU A 73 -2.28 9.20 7.88
C LEU A 73 -1.05 8.62 7.19
N ASP A 74 0.16 9.06 7.56
CA ASP A 74 1.40 8.54 6.98
C ASP A 74 1.58 7.04 7.29
N ILE A 75 1.19 6.61 8.48
CA ILE A 75 1.26 5.19 8.89
C ILE A 75 0.30 4.36 8.04
N ILE A 76 -0.95 4.82 7.91
CA ILE A 76 -1.98 4.14 7.12
C ILE A 76 -1.53 4.06 5.65
N ALA A 77 -1.10 5.19 5.08
CA ALA A 77 -0.62 5.24 3.70
C ALA A 77 0.57 4.32 3.46
N LYS A 78 1.57 4.30 4.36
CA LYS A 78 2.71 3.37 4.25
C LYS A 78 2.29 1.92 4.39
N SER A 79 1.40 1.60 5.33
CA SER A 79 0.91 0.23 5.51
C SER A 79 0.19 -0.26 4.26
N LEU A 80 -0.77 0.52 3.76
CA LEU A 80 -1.51 0.20 2.54
C LEU A 80 -0.58 0.07 1.33
N ALA A 81 0.33 1.03 1.12
CA ALA A 81 1.28 0.99 0.03
C ALA A 81 2.14 -0.29 0.04
N LYS A 82 2.49 -0.79 1.23
CA LYS A 82 3.25 -2.04 1.39
C LYS A 82 2.39 -3.27 1.14
N SER A 83 1.19 -3.33 1.70
CA SER A 83 0.31 -4.50 1.60
C SER A 83 -0.30 -4.65 0.20
N MET A 84 -0.46 -3.55 -0.54
CA MET A 84 -0.99 -3.51 -1.91
C MET A 84 0.09 -3.52 -3.00
N ALA A 85 1.38 -3.54 -2.62
CA ALA A 85 2.46 -3.55 -3.59
C ALA A 85 2.49 -4.84 -4.42
N ILE A 86 2.89 -4.72 -5.69
CA ILE A 86 3.20 -5.88 -6.54
C ILE A 86 4.30 -6.68 -5.87
N ARG A 87 3.99 -7.94 -5.51
CA ARG A 87 4.92 -8.80 -4.77
C ARG A 87 6.10 -9.23 -5.63
N ASN A 88 7.23 -9.50 -4.96
CA ASN A 88 8.40 -10.08 -5.60
C ASN A 88 8.03 -11.40 -6.29
N GLY A 89 8.58 -11.61 -7.48
CA GLY A 89 8.37 -12.83 -8.26
C GLY A 89 7.11 -12.86 -9.12
N VAL A 90 6.25 -11.83 -9.04
CA VAL A 90 5.15 -11.65 -9.99
C VAL A 90 5.73 -11.34 -11.37
N LYS A 91 5.33 -12.12 -12.38
CA LYS A 91 5.71 -11.86 -13.78
C LYS A 91 4.76 -10.81 -14.35
N LEU A 92 5.33 -9.74 -14.87
CA LEU A 92 4.61 -8.66 -15.53
C LEU A 92 4.77 -8.78 -17.04
N ASN A 93 3.70 -8.52 -17.77
CA ASN A 93 3.72 -8.35 -19.22
C ASN A 93 4.20 -6.92 -19.59
N SER A 94 4.45 -6.67 -20.88
CA SER A 94 4.98 -5.38 -21.35
C SER A 94 4.08 -4.19 -21.01
N ALA A 95 2.75 -4.35 -21.10
CA ALA A 95 1.81 -3.28 -20.80
C ALA A 95 1.79 -2.95 -19.30
N GLU A 96 1.80 -3.98 -18.43
CA GLU A 96 1.88 -3.79 -16.98
C GLU A 96 3.18 -3.11 -16.55
N GLN A 97 4.30 -3.45 -17.21
CA GLN A 97 5.59 -2.80 -16.96
C GLN A 97 5.57 -1.31 -17.31
N GLU A 98 4.99 -0.96 -18.47
CA GLU A 98 4.86 0.42 -18.92
C GLU A 98 3.95 1.24 -17.98
N GLU A 99 2.80 0.68 -17.59
CA GLU A 99 1.88 1.32 -16.65
C GLU A 99 2.56 1.64 -15.30
N ILE A 100 3.34 0.72 -14.74
CA ILE A 100 4.05 0.94 -13.48
C ILE A 100 5.08 2.08 -13.62
N LEU A 101 5.78 2.16 -14.75
CA LEU A 101 6.74 3.23 -15.00
C LEU A 101 6.03 4.59 -15.13
N GLU A 102 4.93 4.64 -15.87
CA GLU A 102 4.11 5.86 -15.99
C GLU A 102 3.62 6.32 -14.62
N GLN A 103 3.01 5.43 -13.83
CA GLN A 103 2.54 5.75 -12.47
C GLN A 103 3.68 6.21 -11.55
N LEU A 104 4.85 5.56 -11.64
CA LEU A 104 6.03 5.95 -10.87
C LEU A 104 6.44 7.39 -11.18
N PHE A 105 6.52 7.76 -12.47
CA PHE A 105 6.95 9.10 -12.88
C PHE A 105 5.88 10.19 -12.68
N LEU A 106 4.62 9.81 -12.46
CA LEU A 106 3.57 10.73 -11.99
C LEU A 106 3.70 11.09 -10.50
N CYS A 107 4.46 10.33 -9.72
CA CYS A 107 4.69 10.63 -8.31
C CYS A 107 5.52 11.92 -8.15
N LYS A 108 5.23 12.68 -7.08
CA LYS A 108 5.99 13.88 -6.72
C LYS A 108 7.48 13.59 -6.50
N GLU A 109 7.79 12.46 -5.88
CA GLU A 109 9.16 12.01 -5.60
C GLU A 109 9.37 10.60 -6.16
N PRO A 110 9.63 10.47 -7.48
CA PRO A 110 9.67 9.17 -8.14
C PRO A 110 10.91 8.35 -7.78
N ASN A 111 11.97 8.99 -7.24
CA ASN A 111 13.28 8.39 -6.97
C ASN A 111 13.37 7.70 -5.60
N GLN A 112 12.38 7.90 -4.73
CA GLN A 112 12.41 7.44 -3.35
C GLN A 112 11.06 6.83 -2.95
N SER A 113 11.10 5.66 -2.31
CA SER A 113 9.91 5.02 -1.77
C SER A 113 9.47 5.70 -0.46
N PRO A 114 8.21 5.48 -0.02
CA PRO A 114 7.73 5.94 1.29
C PRO A 114 8.56 5.45 2.49
N PHE A 115 9.49 4.50 2.26
CA PHE A 115 10.40 3.91 3.24
C PHE A 115 11.85 4.38 3.07
N GLY A 116 12.10 5.41 2.26
CA GLY A 116 13.42 6.02 2.08
C GLY A 116 14.36 5.26 1.15
N LYS A 117 13.90 4.17 0.50
CA LYS A 117 14.72 3.38 -0.42
C LYS A 117 14.66 3.95 -1.84
N LYS A 118 15.74 3.80 -2.61
CA LYS A 118 15.71 4.14 -4.05
C LYS A 118 14.73 3.22 -4.78
N THR A 119 13.93 3.80 -5.67
CA THR A 119 12.95 3.09 -6.53
C THR A 119 13.59 2.57 -7.81
N PHE A 120 14.51 3.35 -8.40
CA PHE A 120 15.29 2.97 -9.56
C PHE A 120 16.70 3.58 -9.50
N ILE A 121 17.58 3.09 -10.37
CA ILE A 121 18.88 3.69 -10.64
C ILE A 121 19.01 3.87 -12.15
N THR A 122 19.70 4.93 -12.56
CA THR A 122 20.09 5.13 -13.95
C THR A 122 21.55 4.72 -14.06
N LEU A 123 21.86 3.88 -15.04
CA LEU A 123 23.22 3.50 -15.39
C LEU A 123 23.53 4.06 -16.77
N THR A 124 24.59 4.86 -16.89
CA THR A 124 25.05 5.36 -18.19
C THR A 124 25.82 4.29 -18.94
N SER A 125 25.94 4.44 -20.26
CA SER A 125 26.75 3.53 -21.08
C SER A 125 28.21 3.46 -20.60
N GLU A 126 28.76 4.57 -20.11
CA GLU A 126 30.11 4.65 -19.55
C GLU A 126 30.23 3.86 -18.23
N GLU A 127 29.24 3.98 -17.33
CA GLU A 127 29.20 3.22 -16.08
C GLU A 127 29.06 1.71 -16.30
N ILE A 128 28.32 1.33 -17.35
CA ILE A 128 28.22 -0.07 -17.78
C ILE A 128 29.57 -0.56 -18.29
N GLN A 129 30.20 0.18 -19.21
CA GLN A 129 31.49 -0.21 -19.80
C GLN A 129 32.57 -0.42 -18.72
N LEU A 130 32.70 0.50 -17.78
CA LEU A 130 33.64 0.40 -16.65
C LEU A 130 33.44 -0.84 -15.77
N LYS A 131 32.20 -1.36 -15.66
CA LYS A 131 31.91 -2.56 -14.86
C LYS A 131 32.32 -3.85 -15.55
N PHE A 132 32.49 -3.85 -16.87
CA PHE A 132 32.82 -5.03 -17.67
C PHE A 132 34.25 -5.02 -18.24
N ASP A 133 34.99 -3.90 -18.17
CA ASP A 133 36.38 -3.77 -18.62
C ASP A 133 37.44 -4.36 -17.66
N HIS A 134 37.04 -5.33 -16.83
CA HIS A 134 37.92 -6.13 -15.97
C HIS A 134 37.65 -7.63 -16.10
#